data_AF-A0A3E3EER0-F1
#
_entry.id   AF-A0A3E3EER0-F1
#
_cell.length_a   1.000
_cell.length_b   1.000
_cell.length_c   1.000
_cell.angle_alpha   90.00
_cell.angle_beta   90.00
_cell.angle_gamma   90.00
#
_symmetry.space_group_name_H-M   'P 1'
#
loop_
_entity.id
_entity.type
_entity.pdbx_description
1 polymer ?
#
loop_
_entity_poly.entity_id
_entity_poly.type
_entity_poly.pdbx_seq_one_letter_code
_entity_poly.pdbx_strand_id
1 'polypeptide(L)' 'MDKNRILSARFLGFSKYLGIVAAISFVVFLIINAFNTGNDILFWISYVLLMLSIIGAIQCVCLYFIGKYYGSKSK' A
#
# COMPACT_ATOMS: atom_id res chain seq x y z
N MET A 1 11.67 24.53 -11.87
CA MET A 1 11.00 23.83 -10.76
C MET A 1 11.97 22.80 -10.20
N ASP A 2 12.24 22.84 -8.91
CA ASP A 2 13.26 21.98 -8.28
C ASP A 2 12.89 20.49 -8.43
N LYS A 3 13.79 19.70 -9.04
CA LYS A 3 13.59 18.28 -9.32
C LYS A 3 13.29 17.50 -8.05
N ASN A 4 13.88 17.88 -6.91
CA ASN A 4 13.66 17.23 -5.62
C ASN A 4 12.23 17.43 -5.13
N ARG A 5 11.64 18.61 -5.37
CA ARG A 5 10.25 18.92 -5.01
C ARG A 5 9.24 18.10 -5.81
N ILE A 6 9.47 17.94 -7.11
CA ILE A 6 8.62 17.12 -8.00
C ILE A 6 8.68 15.66 -7.56
N LEU A 7 9.89 15.16 -7.30
CA LEU A 7 10.12 13.78 -6.93
C LEU A 7 9.49 13.44 -5.56
N SER A 8 9.64 14.34 -4.58
CA SER A 8 8.99 14.25 -3.27
C SER A 8 7.46 14.17 -3.40
N ALA A 9 6.85 15.08 -4.15
CA ALA A 9 5.40 15.13 -4.33
C ALA A 9 4.87 13.84 -4.98
N ARG A 10 5.58 13.30 -5.99
CA ARG A 10 5.21 12.04 -6.63
C ARG A 10 5.30 10.86 -5.66
N PHE A 11 6.40 10.72 -4.93
CA PHE A 11 6.56 9.59 -4.00
C PHE A 11 5.56 9.62 -2.85
N LEU A 12 5.29 10.81 -2.29
CA LEU A 12 4.24 10.97 -1.26
C LEU A 12 2.85 10.67 -1.82
N GLY A 13 2.56 11.09 -3.05
CA GLY A 13 1.32 10.77 -3.74
C GLY A 13 1.14 9.26 -3.93
N PHE A 14 2.16 8.59 -4.47
CA PHE A 14 2.13 7.13 -4.64
C PHE A 14 2.03 6.39 -3.30
N SER A 15 2.77 6.81 -2.29
CA SER A 15 2.69 6.26 -0.93
C SER A 15 1.25 6.29 -0.41
N LYS A 16 0.59 7.45 -0.49
CA LYS A 16 -0.81 7.60 -0.04
C LYS A 16 -1.75 6.67 -0.80
N TYR A 17 -1.60 6.56 -2.12
CA TYR A 17 -2.43 5.67 -2.93
C TYR A 17 -2.23 4.20 -2.57
N LEU A 18 -0.98 3.75 -2.44
CA LEU A 18 -0.64 2.39 -2.01
C LEU A 18 -1.17 2.07 -0.60
N GLY A 19 -1.13 3.04 0.31
CA GLY A 19 -1.73 2.89 1.64
C GLY A 19 -3.24 2.68 1.59
N ILE A 20 -3.95 3.42 0.74
CA ILE A 20 -5.41 3.26 0.54
C ILE A 20 -5.71 1.88 -0.05
N VAL A 21 -4.99 1.47 -1.10
CA VAL A 21 -5.15 0.15 -1.71
C VAL A 21 -4.89 -0.95 -0.68
N ALA A 22 -3.80 -0.85 0.08
CA ALA A 22 -3.45 -1.83 1.12
C ALA A 22 -4.54 -1.95 2.20
N ALA A 23 -5.10 -0.83 2.65
CA ALA A 23 -6.17 -0.81 3.63
C ALA A 23 -7.47 -1.43 3.09
N ILE A 24 -7.87 -1.08 1.87
CA ILE A 24 -9.06 -1.65 1.22
C ILE A 24 -8.87 -3.16 1.03
N SER A 25 -7.72 -3.59 0.50
CA SER A 25 -7.40 -5.02 0.36
C SER A 25 -7.44 -5.76 1.69
N PHE A 26 -7.00 -5.13 2.79
CA PHE A 26 -7.07 -5.72 4.13
C PHE A 26 -8.51 -5.90 4.61
N VAL A 27 -9.36 -4.87 4.44
CA VAL A 27 -10.78 -4.95 4.83
C VAL A 27 -11.50 -6.05 4.04
N VAL A 28 -11.28 -6.10 2.72
CA VAL A 28 -11.87 -7.13 1.86
C VAL A 28 -11.36 -8.52 2.26
N PHE A 29 -10.06 -8.65 2.57
CA PHE A 29 -9.48 -9.88 3.10
C PHE A 29 -10.20 -10.36 4.36
N LEU A 30 -10.42 -9.49 5.35
CA LEU A 30 -11.07 -9.86 6.60
C LEU A 30 -12.50 -10.38 6.37
N ILE A 31 -13.25 -9.70 5.50
CA ILE A 31 -14.61 -10.11 5.14
C ILE A 31 -14.58 -11.50 4.50
N ILE A 32 -13.79 -11.71 3.44
CA ILE A 32 -13.75 -12.99 2.73
C ILE A 32 -13.23 -14.10 3.63
N ASN A 33 -12.20 -13.83 4.42
CA ASN A 33 -11.60 -14.81 5.33
C ASN A 33 -12.58 -15.25 6.43
N ALA A 34 -13.47 -14.36 6.90
CA ALA A 34 -14.51 -14.72 7.87
C ALA A 34 -15.56 -15.69 7.30
N PHE A 35 -15.74 -15.74 5.98
CA PHE A 35 -16.73 -16.59 5.31
C PHE A 35 -16.12 -17.77 4.53
N ASN A 36 -14.79 -17.97 4.54
CA ASN A 36 -14.13 -18.99 3.70
C ASN A 36 -14.17 -20.42 4.24
N THR A 37 -14.89 -20.70 5.32
CA THR A 37 -14.87 -22.00 6.03
C THR A 37 -15.09 -23.18 5.07
N GLY A 38 -14.03 -23.96 4.83
CA GLY A 38 -14.06 -25.15 3.98
C GLY A 38 -14.09 -24.89 2.47
N ASN A 39 -13.83 -23.65 2.02
CA ASN A 39 -13.81 -23.30 0.61
C ASN A 39 -12.39 -22.94 0.12
N ASP A 40 -11.77 -23.85 -0.61
CA ASP A 40 -10.40 -23.71 -1.12
C ASP A 40 -10.23 -22.50 -2.06
N ILE A 41 -11.25 -22.15 -2.84
CA ILE A 41 -11.19 -21.01 -3.77
C ILE A 41 -11.13 -19.71 -2.97
N LEU A 42 -12.01 -19.56 -1.98
CA LEU A 42 -12.01 -18.37 -1.12
C LEU A 42 -10.75 -18.27 -0.27
N PHE A 43 -10.17 -19.40 0.15
CA PHE A 43 -8.88 -19.43 0.84
C PHE A 43 -7.76 -18.79 -0.01
N TRP A 44 -7.63 -19.21 -1.28
CA TRP A 44 -6.65 -18.63 -2.20
C TRP A 44 -6.89 -17.14 -2.47
N ILE A 45 -8.14 -16.72 -2.62
CA ILE A 45 -8.50 -15.30 -2.78
C ILE A 45 -8.09 -14.50 -1.53
N SER A 46 -8.42 -14.99 -0.33
CA SER A 46 -8.00 -14.38 0.92
C SER A 46 -6.48 -14.26 1.01
N TYR A 47 -5.74 -15.30 0.64
CA TYR A 47 -4.27 -15.29 0.65
C TYR A 47 -3.68 -14.21 -0.27
N VAL A 48 -4.20 -14.09 -1.50
CA VAL A 48 -3.74 -13.05 -2.45
C VAL A 48 -4.04 -11.65 -1.92
N LEU A 49 -5.23 -11.42 -1.36
CA LEU A 49 -5.61 -10.12 -0.76
C LEU A 49 -4.72 -9.76 0.42
N LEU A 50 -4.38 -10.73 1.27
CA LEU A 50 -3.47 -10.53 2.39
C LEU A 50 -2.07 -10.13 1.89
N MET A 51 -1.54 -10.84 0.88
CA MET A 51 -0.24 -10.50 0.30
C MET A 51 -0.24 -9.12 -0.35
N LEU A 52 -1.29 -8.75 -1.09
CA LEU A 52 -1.45 -7.41 -1.65
C LEU A 52 -1.47 -6.34 -0.56
N SER A 53 -2.18 -6.59 0.55
CA SER A 53 -2.24 -5.67 1.67
C SER A 53 -0.87 -5.47 2.32
N ILE A 54 -0.14 -6.55 2.62
CA ILE A 54 1.18 -6.48 3.26
C ILE A 54 2.19 -5.78 2.35
N ILE A 55 2.28 -6.18 1.09
CA ILE A 55 3.21 -5.58 0.12
C ILE A 55 2.87 -4.10 -0.09
N GLY A 56 1.59 -3.77 -0.24
CA GLY A 56 1.12 -2.40 -0.39
C GLY A 56 1.46 -1.53 0.82
N ALA A 57 1.32 -2.07 2.04
CA ALA A 57 1.67 -1.37 3.28
C ALA A 57 3.18 -1.12 3.38
N ILE A 58 4.02 -2.12 3.08
CA ILE A 58 5.49 -1.97 3.08
C ILE A 58 5.91 -0.91 2.06
N GLN A 59 5.40 -0.99 0.83
CA GLN A 59 5.70 -0.03 -0.23
C GLN A 59 5.23 1.38 0.12
N CYS A 60 4.05 1.52 0.73
CA CYS A 60 3.54 2.79 1.23
C CYS A 60 4.54 3.44 2.19
N VAL A 61 5.01 2.70 3.20
CA VAL A 61 5.98 3.18 4.19
C VAL A 61 7.31 3.56 3.54
N CYS A 62 7.86 2.71 2.66
CA CYS A 62 9.11 2.99 1.96
C CYS A 62 9.02 4.29 1.14
N LEU A 63 7.96 4.43 0.32
CA LEU A 63 7.76 5.61 -0.52
C LEU A 63 7.50 6.87 0.30
N TYR A 64 6.85 6.75 1.46
CA TYR A 64 6.66 7.87 2.38
C TYR A 64 8.01 8.44 2.85
N PHE A 65 8.90 7.57 3.33
CA PHE A 65 10.22 7.99 3.80
C PHE A 65 11.08 8.57 2.67
N ILE A 66 11.09 7.93 1.49
CA ILE A 66 11.80 8.43 0.32
C ILE A 66 11.26 9.81 -0.10
N GLY A 67 9.94 9.94 -0.17
CA GLY A 67 9.29 11.22 -0.50
C GLY A 67 9.63 12.33 0.48
N LYS A 68 9.64 12.01 1.79
CA LYS A 68 10.04 12.95 2.84
C LYS A 68 11.51 13.36 2.75
N TYR A 69 12.40 12.41 2.46
CA TYR A 69 13.83 12.67 2.27
C TYR A 69 14.10 13.66 1.13
N TYR A 70 13.51 13.44 -0.05
CA TYR A 70 13.65 14.37 -1.18
C TYR A 70 12.99 15.72 -0.92
N GLY A 71 11.88 15.75 -0.18
CA GLY A 71 11.22 17.00 0.22
C GLY A 71 12.10 17.85 1.14
N SER A 72 12.84 17.21 2.05
CA SER A 72 13.77 17.88 2.95
C SER A 72 15.01 18.46 2.24
N LYS A 73 15.43 17.87 1.12
CA LYS A 73 16.54 18.37 0.28
C LYS A 73 16.15 19.45 -0.73
N SER A 74 14.86 19.79 -0.81
CA SER A 74 14.32 20.81 -1.71
C SER A 74 13.95 22.12 -1.00
N LYS A 75 14.09 22.14 0.34
CA LYS A 75 14.06 23.37 1.14
C LYS A 75 15.44 24.00 1.11
#